data_AF-A0A529SHE2-F1
#
_entry.id   AF-A0A529SHE2-F1
#
_cell.length_a   1.000
_cell.length_b   1.000
_cell.length_c   1.000
_cell.angle_alpha   90.00
_cell.angle_beta   90.00
_cell.angle_gamma   90.00
#
_symmetry.space_group_name_H-M   'P 1'
#
loop_
_entity.id
_entity.type
_entity.pdbx_description
1 polymer ?
#
loop_
_entity_poly.entity_id
_entity_poly.type
_entity_poly.pdbx_seq_one_letter_code
_entity_poly.pdbx_strand_id
1 'polypeptide(L)'
;NKPAKVEAFVGLFNEIPVRDLIANLKTKVETFEIAGRVFPLTLNDADEAPNCYICCPTSAYIDYAIDETRNFAAHPLLKRALNAMIRACAPLVRASGLDHQAQVNNWLYSTNPVPLLDRPTVASLRSALTARFPD
;
A
#
# COMPACT_ATOMS: atom_id res chain seq x y z
N ASN A 1 4.45 17.69 -5.23
CA ASN A 1 4.18 17.63 -3.78
C ASN A 1 3.71 19.00 -3.28
N LYS A 2 2.44 19.36 -3.55
CA LYS A 2 1.88 20.66 -3.12
C LYS A 2 1.14 20.44 -1.79
N PRO A 3 1.52 21.07 -0.66
CA PRO A 3 0.91 20.83 0.65
C PRO A 3 -0.63 20.90 0.64
N ALA A 4 -1.19 21.94 0.03
CA ALA A 4 -2.65 22.10 -0.08
C ALA A 4 -3.37 20.93 -0.76
N LYS A 5 -2.72 20.22 -1.70
CA LYS A 5 -3.31 19.01 -2.32
C LYS A 5 -3.29 17.82 -1.38
N VAL A 6 -2.23 17.69 -0.58
CA VAL A 6 -2.13 16.62 0.42
C VAL A 6 -3.17 16.85 1.51
N GLU A 7 -3.30 18.07 2.01
CA GLU A 7 -4.29 18.44 3.03
C GLU A 7 -5.72 18.21 2.53
N ALA A 8 -6.06 18.63 1.31
CA ALA A 8 -7.37 18.38 0.73
C ALA A 8 -7.66 16.88 0.55
N PHE A 9 -6.66 16.11 0.14
CA PHE A 9 -6.79 14.65 0.01
C PHE A 9 -7.02 13.99 1.38
N VAL A 10 -6.19 14.29 2.37
CA VAL A 10 -6.33 13.75 3.73
C VAL A 10 -7.66 14.19 4.35
N GLY A 11 -8.06 15.44 4.17
CA GLY A 11 -9.35 15.97 4.63
C GLY A 11 -10.53 15.17 4.07
N LEU A 12 -10.55 14.90 2.76
CA LEU A 12 -11.60 14.10 2.12
C LEU A 12 -11.76 12.71 2.76
N PHE A 13 -10.65 12.00 2.98
CA PHE A 13 -10.67 10.64 3.55
C PHE A 13 -10.93 10.62 5.07
N ASN A 14 -10.83 11.76 5.75
CA ASN A 14 -11.19 11.90 7.15
C ASN A 14 -12.64 12.38 7.35
N GLU A 15 -13.20 13.10 6.38
CA GLU A 15 -14.60 13.55 6.39
C GLU A 15 -15.57 12.46 5.92
N ILE A 16 -15.16 11.63 4.95
CA ILE A 16 -15.99 10.58 4.36
C ILE A 16 -15.39 9.22 4.72
N PRO A 17 -16.20 8.24 5.21
CA PRO A 17 -15.71 6.89 5.44
C PRO A 17 -15.05 6.31 4.18
N VAL A 18 -13.82 5.80 4.33
CA VAL A 18 -13.00 5.32 3.19
C VAL A 18 -13.75 4.34 2.28
N ARG A 19 -14.52 3.43 2.87
CA ARG A 19 -15.32 2.43 2.13
C ARG A 19 -16.40 3.05 1.23
N ASP A 20 -16.87 4.26 1.55
CA ASP A 20 -17.90 4.95 0.77
C ASP A 20 -17.27 5.64 -0.45
N LEU A 21 -15.95 5.89 -0.41
CA LEU A 21 -15.15 6.38 -1.54
C LEU A 21 -14.60 5.22 -2.38
N ILE A 22 -14.09 4.17 -1.72
CA ILE A 22 -13.47 2.99 -2.34
C ILE A 22 -13.97 1.74 -1.60
N ALA A 23 -14.92 1.04 -2.20
CA ALA A 23 -15.71 -0.02 -1.56
C ALA A 23 -14.89 -1.16 -0.91
N ASN A 24 -13.73 -1.51 -1.48
CA ASN A 24 -12.88 -2.59 -1.00
C ASN A 24 -11.65 -2.09 -0.22
N LEU A 25 -11.62 -0.83 0.21
CA LEU A 25 -10.51 -0.23 0.94
C LEU A 25 -10.89 0.08 2.38
N LYS A 26 -10.07 -0.42 3.30
CA LYS A 26 -9.94 0.05 4.69
C LYS A 26 -8.54 0.60 4.85
N THR A 27 -8.41 1.80 5.37
CA THR A 27 -7.11 2.40 5.69
C THR A 27 -7.35 3.67 6.50
N LYS A 28 -6.35 4.15 7.22
CA LYS A 28 -6.34 5.51 7.77
C LYS A 28 -5.41 6.36 6.94
N VAL A 29 -5.85 7.58 6.61
CA VAL A 29 -5.05 8.53 5.82
C VAL A 29 -4.65 9.70 6.70
N GLU A 30 -3.36 10.02 6.73
CA GLU A 30 -2.80 11.11 7.50
C GLU A 30 -1.87 11.99 6.66
N THR A 31 -1.64 13.20 7.14
CA THR A 31 -0.53 14.04 6.67
C THR A 31 0.76 13.66 7.38
N PHE A 32 1.85 13.56 6.64
CA PHE A 32 3.19 13.37 7.20
C PHE A 32 4.13 14.46 6.67
N GLU A 33 4.68 15.27 7.57
CA GLU A 33 5.60 16.34 7.22
C GLU A 33 7.04 16.01 7.63
N ILE A 34 7.99 16.19 6.71
CA ILE A 34 9.42 16.06 6.98
C ILE A 34 10.22 16.90 5.99
N ALA A 35 11.30 17.52 6.46
CA ALA A 35 12.20 18.33 5.62
C ALA A 35 11.46 19.36 4.74
N GLY A 36 10.43 20.02 5.31
CA GLY A 36 9.60 21.02 4.60
C GLY A 36 8.71 20.46 3.49
N ARG A 37 8.48 19.13 3.48
CA ARG A 37 7.62 18.44 2.52
C ARG A 37 6.51 17.70 3.25
N VAL A 38 5.29 17.81 2.74
CA VAL A 38 4.10 17.12 3.28
C VAL A 38 3.74 15.97 2.35
N PHE A 39 3.42 14.79 2.87
CA PHE A 39 3.04 13.60 2.10
C PHE A 39 1.75 13.01 2.66
N PRO A 40 0.89 12.39 1.83
CA PRO A 40 -0.12 11.50 2.35
C PRO A 40 0.55 10.23 2.88
N LEU A 41 0.08 9.77 4.03
CA LEU A 41 0.52 8.57 4.71
C LEU A 41 -0.71 7.68 4.89
N THR A 42 -0.64 6.44 4.41
CA THR A 42 -1.70 5.45 4.72
C THR A 42 -1.20 4.49 5.77
N LEU A 43 -1.99 4.28 6.82
CA LEU A 43 -1.72 3.31 7.87
C LEU A 43 -2.65 2.11 7.67
N ASN A 44 -2.05 0.94 7.59
CA ASN A 44 -2.73 -0.32 7.31
C ASN A 44 -2.30 -1.36 8.33
N ASP A 45 -3.22 -2.24 8.70
CA ASP A 45 -2.98 -3.34 9.63
C ASP A 45 -3.33 -4.68 8.97
N ALA A 46 -2.65 -5.74 9.40
CA ALA A 46 -2.84 -7.08 8.89
C ALA A 46 -4.24 -7.65 9.22
N ASP A 47 -4.87 -7.18 10.30
CA ASP A 47 -6.24 -7.59 10.68
C ASP A 47 -7.32 -7.10 9.69
N GLU A 48 -6.99 -6.10 8.86
CA GLU A 48 -7.89 -5.57 7.84
C GLU A 48 -7.94 -6.43 6.57
N ALA A 49 -7.06 -7.43 6.44
CA ALA A 49 -6.99 -8.31 5.28
C ALA A 49 -8.21 -9.27 5.17
N PRO A 50 -8.70 -9.58 3.95
CA PRO A 50 -8.24 -9.05 2.67
C PRO A 50 -8.73 -7.61 2.47
N ASN A 51 -7.90 -6.81 1.81
CA ASN A 51 -8.12 -5.39 1.62
C ASN A 51 -7.65 -4.99 0.20
N CYS A 52 -7.89 -3.75 -0.20
CA CYS A 52 -7.47 -3.26 -1.51
C CYS A 52 -5.95 -3.48 -1.71
N TYR A 53 -5.56 -4.02 -2.87
CA TYR A 53 -4.17 -4.37 -3.17
C TYR A 53 -3.20 -3.17 -3.08
N ILE A 54 -3.71 -1.94 -3.17
CA ILE A 54 -2.92 -0.72 -3.01
C ILE A 54 -2.36 -0.61 -1.57
N CYS A 55 -3.12 -1.07 -0.59
CA CYS A 55 -2.78 -0.98 0.83
C CYS A 55 -2.42 -2.32 1.49
N CYS A 56 -2.73 -3.46 0.84
CA CYS A 56 -2.45 -4.81 1.35
C CYS A 56 -1.51 -5.60 0.41
N PRO A 57 -0.23 -5.75 0.80
CA PRO A 57 0.77 -6.53 0.08
C PRO A 57 0.38 -7.99 -0.15
N THR A 58 -0.28 -8.65 0.80
CA THR A 58 -0.79 -10.01 0.56
C THR A 58 -1.77 -10.02 -0.61
N SER A 59 -2.73 -9.10 -0.65
CA SER A 59 -3.66 -9.01 -1.79
C SER A 59 -2.96 -8.61 -3.10
N ALA A 60 -1.92 -7.78 -3.06
CA ALA A 60 -1.14 -7.43 -4.25
C ALA A 60 -0.30 -8.59 -4.80
N TYR A 61 0.47 -9.26 -3.93
CA TYR A 61 1.44 -10.27 -4.35
C TYR A 61 0.84 -11.68 -4.48
N ILE A 62 -0.30 -11.94 -3.85
CA ILE A 62 -0.96 -13.26 -3.89
C ILE A 62 -2.25 -13.19 -4.68
N ASP A 63 -3.26 -12.48 -4.19
CA ASP A 63 -4.61 -12.54 -4.78
C ASP A 63 -4.63 -11.94 -6.19
N TYR A 64 -4.08 -10.74 -6.35
CA TYR A 64 -3.97 -10.08 -7.65
C TYR A 64 -3.02 -10.81 -8.60
N ALA A 65 -1.91 -11.37 -8.09
CA ALA A 65 -1.00 -12.18 -8.90
C ALA A 65 -1.69 -13.45 -9.46
N ILE A 66 -2.54 -14.10 -8.65
CA ILE A 66 -3.40 -15.21 -9.09
C ILE A 66 -4.36 -14.74 -10.19
N ASP A 67 -4.99 -13.58 -10.01
CA ASP A 67 -5.90 -13.00 -11.01
C ASP A 67 -5.19 -12.67 -12.32
N GLU A 68 -3.94 -12.20 -12.28
CA GLU A 68 -3.13 -11.96 -13.48
C GLU A 68 -2.75 -13.25 -14.23
N THR A 69 -2.86 -14.43 -13.59
CA THR A 69 -2.72 -15.70 -14.32
C THR A 69 -3.82 -15.93 -15.38
N ARG A 70 -4.88 -15.10 -15.39
CA ARG A 70 -5.87 -15.06 -16.47
C ARG A 70 -5.23 -14.83 -17.84
N ASN A 71 -4.10 -14.13 -17.90
CA ASN A 71 -3.34 -13.91 -19.14
C ASN A 71 -2.79 -15.21 -19.75
N PHE A 72 -2.74 -16.31 -18.98
CA PHE A 72 -2.34 -17.65 -19.43
C PHE A 72 -3.55 -18.59 -19.61
N ALA A 73 -4.75 -18.06 -19.83
CA ALA A 73 -5.97 -18.87 -19.99
C ALA A 73 -5.87 -19.92 -21.12
N ALA A 74 -5.11 -19.63 -22.18
CA ALA A 74 -4.83 -20.56 -23.28
C ALA A 74 -3.93 -21.76 -22.89
N HIS A 75 -3.28 -21.70 -21.72
CA HIS A 75 -2.37 -22.73 -21.23
C HIS A 75 -2.77 -23.22 -19.82
N PRO A 76 -3.79 -24.10 -19.70
CA PRO A 76 -4.37 -24.47 -18.41
C PRO A 76 -3.38 -25.11 -17.43
N LEU A 77 -2.44 -25.92 -17.92
CA LEU A 77 -1.41 -26.55 -17.08
C LEU A 77 -0.43 -25.51 -16.53
N LEU A 78 0.04 -24.58 -17.37
CA LEU A 78 0.90 -23.48 -16.96
C LEU A 78 0.19 -22.59 -15.94
N LYS A 79 -1.05 -22.19 -16.22
CA LYS A 79 -1.87 -21.41 -15.28
C LYS A 79 -2.01 -22.09 -13.92
N ARG A 80 -2.26 -23.41 -13.89
CA ARG A 80 -2.36 -24.18 -12.64
C ARG A 80 -1.03 -24.24 -11.90
N ALA A 81 0.08 -24.46 -12.61
CA ALA A 81 1.41 -24.48 -12.03
C ALA A 81 1.78 -23.12 -11.39
N LEU A 82 1.55 -22.01 -12.11
CA LEU A 82 1.78 -20.66 -11.59
C LEU A 82 0.91 -20.36 -10.36
N ASN A 83 -0.38 -20.70 -10.42
CA ASN A 83 -1.26 -20.53 -9.26
C ASN A 83 -0.81 -21.34 -8.04
N ALA A 84 -0.33 -22.57 -8.23
CA ALA A 84 0.22 -23.38 -7.16
C ALA A 84 1.48 -22.75 -6.56
N MET A 85 2.40 -22.26 -7.40
CA MET A 85 3.61 -21.56 -6.96
C MET A 85 3.28 -20.29 -6.15
N ILE A 86 2.37 -19.44 -6.66
CA ILE A 86 1.97 -18.20 -5.96
C ILE A 86 1.33 -18.55 -4.61
N ARG A 87 0.43 -19.54 -4.57
CA ARG A 87 -0.20 -19.99 -3.32
C ARG A 87 0.81 -20.56 -2.32
N ALA A 88 1.88 -21.22 -2.80
CA ALA A 88 2.94 -21.70 -1.94
C ALA A 88 3.76 -20.56 -1.29
N CYS A 89 3.81 -19.38 -1.91
CA CYS A 89 4.44 -18.18 -1.34
C CYS A 89 3.54 -17.45 -0.33
N ALA A 90 2.21 -17.67 -0.36
CA ALA A 90 1.26 -16.92 0.48
C ALA A 90 1.54 -17.01 1.99
N PRO A 91 1.90 -18.17 2.58
CA PRO A 91 2.25 -18.25 4.00
C PRO A 91 3.47 -17.40 4.35
N LEU A 92 4.48 -17.35 3.48
CA LEU A 92 5.68 -16.55 3.69
C LEU A 92 5.36 -15.06 3.68
N VAL A 93 4.55 -14.60 2.72
CA VAL A 93 4.13 -13.19 2.65
C VAL A 93 3.31 -12.80 3.87
N ARG A 94 2.34 -13.62 4.28
CA ARG A 94 1.53 -13.34 5.48
C ARG A 94 2.36 -13.35 6.77
N ALA A 95 3.34 -14.24 6.87
CA ALA A 95 4.23 -14.32 8.03
C ALA A 95 5.27 -13.17 8.08
N SER A 96 5.48 -12.43 6.99
CA SER A 96 6.47 -11.35 6.94
C SER A 96 6.05 -10.08 7.67
N GLY A 97 4.76 -9.94 8.02
CA GLY A 97 4.22 -8.73 8.64
C GLY A 97 3.98 -7.56 7.67
N LEU A 98 4.23 -7.72 6.37
CA LEU A 98 4.11 -6.63 5.38
C LEU A 98 2.72 -5.99 5.28
N ASP A 99 1.66 -6.67 5.71
CA ASP A 99 0.31 -6.09 5.74
C ASP A 99 0.12 -5.07 6.87
N HIS A 100 0.99 -5.09 7.89
CA HIS A 100 1.09 -4.05 8.91
C HIS A 100 2.14 -3.02 8.50
N GLN A 101 1.70 -1.86 7.99
CA GLN A 101 2.63 -0.89 7.41
C GLN A 101 2.09 0.53 7.34
N ALA A 102 3.04 1.47 7.49
CA ALA A 102 2.86 2.88 7.16
C ALA A 102 3.45 3.16 5.77
N GLN A 103 2.61 3.44 4.76
CA GLN A 103 3.08 3.76 3.41
C GLN A 103 3.13 5.27 3.17
N VAL A 104 4.34 5.82 3.07
CA VAL A 104 4.56 7.23 2.75
C VAL A 104 4.34 7.50 1.25
N ASN A 105 3.78 8.67 0.93
CA ASN A 105 3.45 9.11 -0.42
C ASN A 105 2.42 8.19 -1.13
N ASN A 106 1.49 7.61 -0.36
CA ASN A 106 0.41 6.83 -0.92
C ASN A 106 -0.82 7.72 -1.19
N TRP A 107 -1.07 8.00 -2.47
CA TRP A 107 -2.23 8.75 -2.97
C TRP A 107 -3.41 7.83 -3.33
N LEU A 108 -3.32 6.56 -2.96
CA LEU A 108 -4.27 5.51 -3.33
C LEU A 108 -4.38 5.30 -4.84
N TYR A 109 -3.28 5.51 -5.56
CA TYR A 109 -3.11 5.11 -6.96
C TYR A 109 -2.24 3.86 -7.06
N SER A 110 -2.48 3.05 -8.11
CA SER A 110 -1.63 1.91 -8.43
C SER A 110 -0.18 2.34 -8.79
N THR A 111 -0.01 3.58 -9.27
CA THR A 111 1.28 4.18 -9.60
C THR A 111 1.37 5.59 -9.02
N ASN A 112 1.70 5.68 -7.74
CA ASN A 112 1.82 6.97 -7.05
C ASN A 112 2.92 7.85 -7.67
N PRO A 113 2.66 9.15 -7.91
CA PRO A 113 3.67 10.07 -8.42
C PRO A 113 4.76 10.28 -7.37
N VAL A 114 6.02 9.98 -7.72
CA VAL A 114 7.16 10.09 -6.81
C VAL A 114 7.83 11.45 -6.99
N PRO A 115 7.94 12.28 -5.92
CA PRO A 115 8.72 13.50 -6.00
C PRO A 115 10.23 13.18 -6.00
N LEU A 116 11.04 14.05 -6.59
CA LEU A 116 12.50 13.95 -6.50
C LEU A 116 12.94 14.09 -5.04
N LEU A 117 13.51 13.03 -4.46
CA LEU A 117 14.03 13.00 -3.09
C LEU A 117 15.55 12.82 -3.14
N ASP A 118 16.27 13.66 -2.39
CA ASP A 118 17.71 13.50 -2.22
C ASP A 118 18.01 12.52 -1.06
N ARG A 119 19.27 12.06 -0.99
CA ARG A 119 19.70 11.09 0.03
C ARG A 119 19.46 11.60 1.47
N PRO A 120 19.77 12.86 1.82
CA PRO A 120 19.48 13.39 3.16
C PRO A 120 17.99 13.32 3.51
N THR A 121 17.11 13.72 2.59
CA THR A 121 15.66 13.67 2.82
C THR A 121 15.18 12.24 3.04
N VAL A 122 15.68 11.27 2.26
CA VAL A 122 15.35 9.84 2.44
C VAL A 122 15.83 9.32 3.80
N ALA A 123 17.03 9.72 4.24
CA ALA A 123 17.54 9.35 5.55
C ALA A 123 16.67 9.92 6.68
N SER A 124 16.24 11.19 6.58
CA SER A 124 15.32 11.82 7.51
C SER A 124 13.94 11.15 7.53
N LEU A 125 13.40 10.83 6.35
CA LEU A 125 12.15 10.07 6.18
C LEU A 125 12.20 8.75 6.94
N ARG A 126 13.23 7.94 6.67
CA ARG A 126 13.44 6.64 7.33
C ARG A 126 13.52 6.82 8.85
N SER A 127 14.40 7.70 9.33
CA SER A 127 14.58 7.89 10.77
C SER A 127 13.30 8.34 11.48
N ALA A 128 12.54 9.26 10.88
CA ALA A 128 11.29 9.75 11.45
C ALA A 128 10.20 8.67 11.46
N LEU A 129 10.06 7.91 10.37
CA LEU A 129 9.06 6.83 10.28
C LEU A 129 9.40 5.67 11.23
N THR A 130 10.66 5.22 11.30
CA THR A 130 11.07 4.15 12.24
C THR A 130 10.96 4.58 13.70
N ALA A 131 11.17 5.87 14.00
CA ALA A 131 10.95 6.39 15.36
C ALA A 131 9.46 6.45 15.72
N ARG A 132 8.58 6.74 14.74
CA ARG A 132 7.14 6.86 14.94
C ARG A 132 6.43 5.50 14.96
N PHE A 133 6.90 4.55 14.15
CA PHE A 133 6.36 3.21 13.97
C PHE A 133 7.52 2.21 14.17
N PRO A 134 7.87 1.88 15.42
CA PRO A 134 9.01 1.00 15.74
C PRO A 134 8.68 -0.51 15.62
N ASP A 135 7.41 -0.83 15.48
CA ASP A 135 6.81 -2.16 15.38
C ASP A 135 6.89 -2.78 13.97
#